data_AF-C0E5R6-F1
#
_entry.id   AF-C0E5R6-F1
#
_cell.length_a   1.000
_cell.length_b   1.000
_cell.length_c   1.000
_cell.angle_alpha   90.00
_cell.angle_beta   90.00
_cell.angle_gamma   90.00
#
_symmetry.space_group_name_H-M   'P 1'
#
loop_
_entity.id
_entity.type
_entity.pdbx_description
1 polymer ?
#
loop_
_entity_poly.entity_id
_entity_poly.type
_entity_poly.pdbx_seq_one_letter_code
_entity_poly.pdbx_strand_id
1 'polypeptide(L)'
;MAYSADVHRLQEDAKQQVLSQHLAAQLSYYAAQPTSTRKRLGRVVISGETSLSFRVPHARVYRSLEIITSINPHDMRRLLEETMSQDDSDPFTYKIFRTKDMASRPGKIYSIRVLDDENEYGWIKMQATRGVDVEYEDTEEMKVQNPLVESRATTTIKLIDVGKYLAEKIVSVFG
;
A
#
# COMPACT_ATOMS: atom_id res chain seq x y z
N MET A 1 -16.07 25.37 -18.92
CA MET A 1 -14.95 25.27 -17.97
C MET A 1 -15.15 24.20 -16.87
N ALA A 2 -16.36 23.70 -16.59
CA ALA A 2 -16.56 22.59 -15.64
C ALA A 2 -15.96 21.24 -16.12
N TYR A 3 -16.09 20.92 -17.41
CA TYR A 3 -15.59 19.68 -18.01
C TYR A 3 -14.07 19.43 -17.81
N SER A 4 -13.22 20.46 -17.77
CA SER A 4 -11.78 20.25 -17.60
C SER A 4 -11.38 19.97 -16.14
N ALA A 5 -12.14 20.48 -15.17
CA ALA A 5 -11.89 20.24 -13.75
C ALA A 5 -12.23 18.79 -13.37
N ASP A 6 -13.31 18.25 -13.91
CA ASP A 6 -13.71 16.86 -13.67
C ASP A 6 -12.73 15.86 -14.29
N VAL A 7 -12.23 16.15 -15.51
CA VAL A 7 -11.19 15.32 -16.16
C VAL A 7 -9.89 15.33 -15.36
N HIS A 8 -9.42 16.51 -14.91
CA HIS A 8 -8.21 16.60 -14.11
C HIS A 8 -8.34 15.85 -12.77
N ARG A 9 -9.53 15.91 -12.15
CA ARG A 9 -9.79 15.17 -10.91
C ARG A 9 -9.74 13.66 -11.13
N LEU A 10 -10.34 13.16 -12.21
CA LEU A 10 -10.32 11.74 -12.55
C LEU A 10 -8.90 11.25 -12.86
N GLN A 11 -8.09 12.06 -13.54
CA GLN A 11 -6.68 11.75 -13.82
C GLN A 11 -5.86 11.63 -12.52
N GLU A 12 -6.04 12.57 -11.59
CA GLU A 12 -5.34 12.53 -10.31
C GLU A 12 -5.77 11.34 -9.45
N ASP A 13 -7.08 11.05 -9.43
CA ASP A 13 -7.65 9.89 -8.75
C ASP A 13 -7.09 8.57 -9.31
N ALA A 14 -7.03 8.44 -10.63
CA ALA A 14 -6.44 7.27 -11.29
C ALA A 14 -4.95 7.13 -10.98
N LYS A 15 -4.20 8.24 -11.03
CA LYS A 15 -2.77 8.27 -10.69
C LYS A 15 -2.51 7.81 -9.26
N GLN A 16 -3.27 8.30 -8.29
CA GLN A 16 -3.14 7.89 -6.89
C GLN A 16 -3.45 6.42 -6.68
N GLN A 17 -4.44 5.89 -7.40
CA GLN A 17 -4.77 4.48 -7.36
C GLN A 17 -3.64 3.61 -7.91
N VAL A 18 -3.09 3.95 -9.08
CA VAL A 18 -1.96 3.22 -9.68
C VAL A 18 -0.73 3.26 -8.77
N LEU A 19 -0.40 4.44 -8.21
CA LEU A 19 0.70 4.57 -7.24
C LEU A 19 0.47 3.73 -5.98
N SER A 20 -0.75 3.68 -5.47
CA SER A 20 -1.08 2.86 -4.30
C SER A 20 -0.96 1.36 -4.60
N GLN A 21 -1.39 0.91 -5.78
CA GLN A 21 -1.26 -0.49 -6.21
C GLN A 21 0.20 -0.87 -6.43
N HIS A 22 0.97 0.01 -7.07
CA HIS A 22 2.40 -0.14 -7.24
C HIS A 22 3.12 -0.29 -5.89
N LEU A 23 2.87 0.63 -4.94
CA LEU A 23 3.48 0.56 -3.61
C LEU A 23 3.04 -0.68 -2.83
N ALA A 24 1.77 -1.11 -2.96
CA ALA A 24 1.30 -2.36 -2.37
C ALA A 24 2.08 -3.59 -2.87
N ALA A 25 2.35 -3.63 -4.18
CA ALA A 25 3.14 -4.70 -4.79
C ALA A 25 4.59 -4.66 -4.28
N GLN A 26 5.24 -3.48 -4.27
CA GLN A 26 6.61 -3.35 -3.78
C GLN A 26 6.75 -3.73 -2.31
N LEU A 27 5.87 -3.23 -1.45
CA LEU A 27 5.88 -3.59 -0.02
C LEU A 27 5.71 -5.09 0.19
N SER A 28 4.84 -5.74 -0.59
CA SER A 28 4.63 -7.20 -0.52
C SER A 28 5.88 -7.97 -0.96
N TYR A 29 6.52 -7.52 -2.05
CA TYR A 29 7.75 -8.10 -2.55
C TYR A 29 8.87 -8.04 -1.50
N TYR A 30 9.16 -6.85 -0.97
CA TYR A 30 10.21 -6.66 0.02
C TYR A 30 9.92 -7.33 1.38
N ALA A 31 8.66 -7.37 1.81
CA ALA A 31 8.27 -8.08 3.03
C ALA A 31 8.50 -9.60 2.92
N ALA A 32 8.36 -10.16 1.71
CA ALA A 32 8.60 -11.58 1.45
C ALA A 32 10.10 -11.95 1.42
N GLN A 33 10.98 -10.97 1.15
CA GLN A 33 12.42 -11.23 1.04
C GLN A 33 13.07 -11.54 2.39
N PRO A 34 14.07 -12.45 2.41
CA PRO A 34 14.99 -12.57 3.53
C PRO A 34 15.85 -11.30 3.64
N THR A 35 16.10 -10.81 4.87
CA THR A 35 17.05 -9.70 5.05
C THR A 35 18.45 -10.26 5.32
N SER A 36 19.50 -9.50 5.01
CA SER A 36 20.90 -9.91 5.18
C SER A 36 21.28 -10.29 6.62
N THR A 37 20.43 -10.00 7.61
CA THR A 37 20.69 -10.20 9.04
C THR A 37 19.55 -10.87 9.82
N ARG A 38 18.36 -11.15 9.25
CA ARG A 38 17.21 -11.83 9.91
C ARG A 38 16.25 -12.59 8.96
N LYS A 39 15.43 -13.49 9.54
CA LYS A 39 14.17 -13.99 8.95
C LYS A 39 13.24 -12.79 8.68
N ARG A 40 12.98 -12.45 7.40
CA ARG A 40 11.97 -11.51 6.83
C ARG A 40 11.78 -10.16 7.54
N LEU A 41 11.69 -9.07 6.77
CA LEU A 41 11.51 -7.70 7.33
C LEU A 41 10.24 -7.56 8.20
N GLY A 42 9.18 -8.30 7.84
CA GLY A 42 7.92 -8.34 8.55
C GLY A 42 6.84 -8.94 7.66
N ARG A 43 5.58 -8.85 8.09
CA ARG A 43 4.41 -9.23 7.31
C ARG A 43 3.70 -7.99 6.80
N VAL A 44 3.19 -8.06 5.57
CA VAL A 44 2.35 -7.04 4.94
C VAL A 44 1.14 -7.77 4.36
N VAL A 45 -0.05 -7.29 4.72
CA VAL A 45 -1.33 -7.74 4.18
C VAL A 45 -2.09 -6.52 3.72
N ILE A 46 -2.52 -6.50 2.47
CA ILE A 46 -3.33 -5.41 1.91
C ILE A 46 -4.75 -5.55 2.41
N SER A 47 -5.32 -4.47 2.94
CA SER A 47 -6.65 -4.45 3.55
C SER A 47 -7.49 -3.30 2.97
N GLY A 48 -8.65 -3.05 3.58
CA GLY A 48 -9.46 -1.88 3.31
C GLY A 48 -9.97 -1.82 1.87
N GLU A 49 -10.23 -0.61 1.39
CA GLU A 49 -10.67 -0.39 0.00
C GLU A 49 -9.60 -0.79 -1.02
N THR A 50 -8.31 -0.72 -0.65
CA THR A 50 -7.21 -1.19 -1.50
C THR A 50 -7.36 -2.67 -1.85
N SER A 51 -7.67 -3.52 -0.86
CA SER A 51 -7.82 -4.95 -1.07
C SER A 51 -9.00 -5.31 -2.00
N LEU A 52 -10.10 -4.54 -1.92
CA LEU A 52 -11.23 -4.70 -2.84
C LEU A 52 -10.84 -4.34 -4.27
N SER A 53 -10.02 -3.30 -4.45
CA SER A 53 -9.64 -2.86 -5.79
C SER A 53 -8.83 -3.89 -6.59
N PHE A 54 -8.12 -4.78 -5.89
CA PHE A 54 -7.42 -5.90 -6.51
C PHE A 54 -8.40 -7.01 -6.92
N ARG A 55 -9.44 -7.27 -6.11
CA ARG A 55 -10.46 -8.30 -6.39
C ARG A 55 -11.46 -7.88 -7.45
N VAL A 56 -11.89 -6.63 -7.40
CA VAL A 56 -12.89 -6.06 -8.31
C VAL A 56 -12.31 -4.76 -8.87
N PRO A 57 -11.45 -4.86 -9.90
CA PRO A 57 -10.93 -3.69 -10.58
C PRO A 57 -12.07 -2.77 -11.04
N HIS A 58 -11.86 -1.46 -10.92
CA HIS A 58 -12.82 -0.42 -11.33
C HIS A 58 -14.11 -0.29 -10.50
N ALA A 59 -14.27 -1.05 -9.41
CA ALA A 59 -15.47 -0.95 -8.56
C ALA A 59 -15.64 0.45 -7.92
N ARG A 60 -14.53 1.09 -7.54
CA ARG A 60 -14.52 2.44 -6.94
C ARG A 60 -13.11 3.04 -6.95
N VAL A 61 -13.03 4.36 -7.10
CA VAL A 61 -11.81 5.15 -6.83
C VAL A 61 -11.56 5.18 -5.32
N TYR A 62 -10.34 4.82 -4.90
CA TYR A 62 -9.89 4.95 -3.51
C TYR A 62 -8.57 5.71 -3.47
N ARG A 63 -8.32 6.43 -2.37
CA ARG A 63 -7.22 7.41 -2.27
C ARG A 63 -6.15 7.08 -1.23
N SER A 64 -6.28 5.96 -0.54
CA SER A 64 -5.28 5.51 0.43
C SER A 64 -4.92 4.05 0.25
N LEU A 65 -3.64 3.76 0.41
CA LEU A 65 -3.13 2.41 0.59
C LEU A 65 -3.41 1.98 2.02
N GLU A 66 -4.18 0.92 2.21
CA GLU A 66 -4.47 0.35 3.53
C GLU A 66 -3.76 -1.00 3.70
N ILE A 67 -2.93 -1.12 4.74
CA ILE A 67 -2.21 -2.35 5.06
C ILE A 67 -2.36 -2.71 6.54
N ILE A 68 -2.28 -4.01 6.81
CA ILE A 68 -2.00 -4.60 8.12
C ILE A 68 -0.54 -5.06 8.10
N THR A 69 0.25 -4.63 9.08
CA THR A 69 1.69 -4.94 9.05
C THR A 69 2.32 -5.15 10.42
N SER A 70 3.32 -6.03 10.44
CA SER A 70 4.18 -6.29 11.60
C SER A 70 5.49 -5.50 11.52
N ILE A 71 5.72 -4.74 10.44
CA ILE A 71 6.88 -3.88 10.28
C ILE A 71 6.77 -2.74 11.28
N ASN A 72 7.85 -2.48 12.03
CA ASN A 72 7.90 -1.36 12.97
C ASN A 72 7.95 -0.03 12.19
N PRO A 73 7.33 1.05 12.66
CA PRO A 73 7.45 2.38 12.03
C PRO A 73 8.88 2.82 11.66
N HIS A 74 9.89 2.51 12.47
CA HIS A 74 11.29 2.81 12.15
C HIS A 74 11.77 2.00 10.94
N ASP A 75 11.48 0.70 10.92
CA ASP A 75 11.84 -0.20 9.83
C ASP A 75 11.06 0.12 8.55
N MET A 76 9.83 0.61 8.65
CA MET A 76 9.03 1.10 7.52
C MET A 76 9.67 2.33 6.86
N ARG A 77 10.20 3.27 7.66
CA ARG A 77 10.95 4.41 7.12
C ARG A 77 12.17 3.95 6.34
N ARG A 78 12.98 3.09 6.96
CA ARG A 78 14.17 2.53 6.32
C ARG A 78 13.85 1.74 5.05
N LEU A 79 12.78 0.95 5.08
CA LEU A 79 12.30 0.22 3.91
C LEU A 79 12.00 1.18 2.75
N LEU A 80 11.19 2.20 3.00
CA LEU A 80 10.78 3.14 1.95
C LEU A 80 11.95 4.00 1.47
N GLU A 81 12.63 4.70 2.39
CA GLU A 81 13.61 5.76 2.07
C GLU A 81 15.01 5.23 1.72
N GLU A 82 15.40 4.05 2.22
CA GLU A 82 16.75 3.51 2.01
C GLU A 82 16.79 2.22 1.19
N THR A 83 15.77 1.36 1.30
CA THR A 83 15.80 0.05 0.61
C THR A 83 15.11 0.11 -0.75
N MET A 84 13.84 0.54 -0.76
CA MET A 84 13.04 0.65 -1.99
C MET A 84 13.51 1.80 -2.86
N SER A 85 13.91 2.93 -2.26
CA SER A 85 14.42 4.09 -3.01
C SER A 85 15.82 3.91 -3.60
N GLN A 86 16.46 2.76 -3.39
CA GLN A 86 17.75 2.39 -3.99
C GLN A 86 17.59 1.20 -4.94
N ASP A 87 16.36 0.86 -5.29
CA ASP A 87 16.06 -0.22 -6.20
C ASP A 87 16.08 0.27 -7.64
N ASP A 88 17.15 -0.03 -8.37
CA ASP A 88 17.32 0.36 -9.77
C ASP A 88 16.20 -0.16 -10.70
N SER A 89 15.40 -1.12 -10.23
CA SER A 89 14.27 -1.66 -10.98
C SER A 89 12.95 -0.93 -10.74
N ASP A 90 12.88 -0.06 -9.74
CA ASP A 90 11.76 0.83 -9.46
C ASP A 90 12.12 2.25 -9.91
N PRO A 91 11.35 2.88 -10.83
CA PRO A 91 11.66 4.24 -11.26
C PRO A 91 11.44 5.29 -10.17
N PHE A 92 10.81 4.92 -9.05
CA PHE A 92 10.46 5.87 -8.00
C PHE A 92 11.34 5.77 -6.76
N THR A 93 11.56 6.93 -6.15
CA THR A 93 12.01 7.02 -4.76
C THR A 93 10.88 7.51 -3.86
N TYR A 94 10.97 7.15 -2.58
CA TYR A 94 9.93 7.34 -1.59
C TYR A 94 10.47 8.12 -0.40
N LYS A 95 9.76 9.18 0.00
CA LYS A 95 10.11 9.98 1.18
C LYS A 95 8.90 10.18 2.08
N ILE A 96 9.01 9.78 3.34
CA ILE A 96 7.98 10.03 4.34
C ILE A 96 8.06 11.50 4.73
N PHE A 97 7.11 12.28 4.24
CA PHE A 97 6.96 13.69 4.58
C PHE A 97 6.32 13.88 5.97
N ARG A 98 5.32 13.05 6.30
CA ARG A 98 4.60 13.15 7.58
C ARG A 98 4.16 11.78 8.07
N THR A 99 4.22 11.60 9.39
CA THR A 99 3.63 10.46 10.08
C THR A 99 2.66 10.94 11.15
N LYS A 100 1.54 10.23 11.33
CA LYS A 100 0.56 10.45 12.40
C LYS A 100 0.14 9.12 13.01
N ASP A 101 -0.30 9.14 14.25
CA ASP A 101 -1.01 8.00 14.84
C ASP A 101 -2.42 7.87 14.26
N MET A 102 -2.86 6.62 14.09
CA MET A 102 -4.26 6.32 13.79
C MET A 102 -5.11 6.50 15.04
N ALA A 103 -6.28 7.11 14.91
CA ALA A 103 -7.16 7.37 16.05
C ALA A 103 -8.00 6.16 16.47
N SER A 104 -8.36 5.29 15.51
CA SER A 104 -9.32 4.21 15.72
C SER A 104 -8.71 2.87 16.12
N ARG A 105 -7.42 2.67 15.85
CA ARG A 105 -6.71 1.41 16.09
C ARG A 105 -5.20 1.64 16.16
N PRO A 106 -4.42 0.75 16.80
CA PRO A 106 -2.97 0.84 16.80
C PRO A 106 -2.42 0.85 15.36
N GLY A 107 -1.62 1.85 15.02
CA GLY A 107 -1.10 2.01 13.66
C GLY A 107 -0.66 3.43 13.36
N LYS A 108 -0.13 3.62 12.15
CA LYS A 108 0.38 4.91 11.67
C LYS A 108 -0.24 5.27 10.32
N ILE A 109 -0.47 6.55 10.10
CA ILE A 109 -0.78 7.14 8.80
C ILE A 109 0.48 7.83 8.29
N TYR A 110 0.93 7.45 7.10
CA TYR A 110 2.07 8.02 6.40
C TYR A 110 1.59 8.86 5.22
N SER A 111 2.14 10.06 5.08
CA SER A 111 2.11 10.84 3.85
C SER A 111 3.46 10.68 3.18
N ILE A 112 3.48 9.94 2.08
CA ILE A 112 4.67 9.55 1.35
C ILE A 112 4.71 10.37 0.07
N ARG A 113 5.80 11.11 -0.14
CA ARG A 113 6.14 11.69 -1.44
C ARG A 113 6.75 10.60 -2.31
N VAL A 114 6.26 10.51 -3.53
CA VAL A 114 6.82 9.66 -4.59
C VAL A 114 7.55 10.60 -5.54
N LEU A 115 8.82 10.34 -5.77
CA LEU A 115 9.67 11.13 -6.66
C LEU A 115 10.06 10.27 -7.85
N ASP A 116 10.07 10.88 -9.03
CA ASP A 116 10.68 10.35 -10.25
C ASP A 116 11.94 11.19 -10.50
N ASP A 117 13.10 10.56 -10.27
CA ASP A 117 14.37 11.25 -9.98
C ASP A 117 14.21 12.30 -8.85
N GLU A 118 14.44 13.57 -9.16
CA GLU A 118 14.31 14.70 -8.22
C GLU A 118 12.92 15.37 -8.27
N ASN A 119 12.05 14.96 -9.21
CA ASN A 119 10.76 15.61 -9.44
C ASN A 119 9.66 14.95 -8.61
N GLU A 120 8.80 15.77 -7.99
CA GLU A 120 7.62 15.25 -7.29
C GLU A 120 6.65 14.63 -8.30
N TYR A 121 6.58 13.31 -8.31
CA TYR A 121 5.63 12.58 -9.14
C TYR A 121 4.26 12.57 -8.48
N GLY A 122 4.17 12.36 -7.17
CA GLY A 122 2.88 12.40 -6.48
C GLY A 122 2.95 12.03 -5.01
N TRP A 123 1.77 11.73 -4.44
CA TRP A 123 1.62 11.44 -3.03
C TRP A 123 0.84 10.16 -2.80
N ILE A 124 1.29 9.37 -1.83
CA ILE A 124 0.55 8.22 -1.31
C ILE A 124 0.23 8.47 0.15
N LYS A 125 -1.06 8.40 0.49
CA LYS A 125 -1.51 8.29 1.88
C LYS A 125 -1.60 6.81 2.23
N MET A 126 -0.71 6.33 3.09
CA MET A 126 -0.73 4.94 3.56
C MET A 126 -1.25 4.87 4.99
N GLN A 127 -2.22 4.02 5.25
CA GLN A 127 -2.68 3.64 6.59
C GLN A 127 -2.12 2.26 6.91
N ALA A 128 -1.20 2.20 7.87
CA ALA A 128 -0.57 0.97 8.31
C ALA A 128 -1.08 0.60 9.70
N THR A 129 -2.05 -0.30 9.74
CA THR A 129 -2.56 -0.90 10.98
C THR A 129 -1.51 -1.85 11.54
N ARG A 130 -1.26 -1.77 12.84
CA ARG A 130 -0.37 -2.72 13.52
C ARG A 130 -1.11 -4.04 13.69
N GLY A 131 -0.68 -5.07 12.95
CA GLY A 131 -1.41 -6.33 12.98
C GLY A 131 -1.02 -7.25 14.13
N VAL A 132 -1.98 -8.05 14.59
CA VAL A 132 -1.79 -9.17 15.54
C VAL A 132 -1.71 -10.51 14.80
N ASP A 133 -1.16 -11.56 15.42
CA ASP A 133 -0.82 -12.82 14.72
C ASP A 133 -1.99 -13.42 13.92
N VAL A 134 -3.20 -13.43 14.49
CA VAL A 134 -4.44 -13.92 13.86
C VAL A 134 -4.78 -13.18 12.55
N GLU A 135 -4.43 -11.90 12.43
CA GLU A 135 -4.70 -11.12 11.21
C GLU A 135 -3.81 -11.50 10.02
N TYR A 136 -2.78 -12.31 10.27
CA TYR A 136 -1.90 -12.82 9.22
C TYR A 136 -2.19 -14.29 8.85
N GLU A 137 -3.08 -14.96 9.58
CA GLU A 137 -3.45 -16.36 9.33
C GLU A 137 -4.54 -16.44 8.25
N ASP A 138 -5.58 -15.62 8.37
CA ASP A 138 -6.70 -15.56 7.42
C ASP A 138 -6.42 -14.57 6.28
N THR A 139 -5.57 -15.00 5.33
CA THR A 139 -5.19 -14.18 4.17
C THR A 139 -5.37 -14.94 2.87
N GLU A 140 -5.74 -14.21 1.82
CA GLU A 140 -5.78 -14.70 0.44
C GLU A 140 -4.50 -14.25 -0.29
N GLU A 141 -3.90 -15.13 -1.08
CA GLU A 141 -2.79 -14.76 -1.97
C GLU A 141 -3.29 -14.48 -3.37
N MET A 142 -2.86 -13.37 -3.95
CA MET A 142 -3.21 -12.97 -5.31
C MET A 142 -1.94 -12.60 -6.08
N LYS A 143 -1.79 -13.14 -7.29
CA LYS A 143 -0.76 -12.66 -8.24
C LYS A 143 -1.29 -11.42 -8.92
N VAL A 144 -0.55 -10.33 -8.83
CA VAL A 144 -0.88 -9.06 -9.48
C VAL A 144 0.26 -8.62 -10.37
N GLN A 145 -0.09 -7.95 -11.46
CA GLN A 145 0.90 -7.27 -12.28
C GLN A 145 1.22 -5.92 -11.65
N ASN A 146 2.51 -5.64 -11.45
CA ASN A 146 2.92 -4.31 -11.00
C ASN A 146 2.77 -3.35 -12.19
N PRO A 147 1.90 -2.33 -12.11
CA PRO A 147 1.60 -1.49 -13.26
C PRO A 147 2.76 -0.59 -13.71
N LEU A 148 3.79 -0.40 -12.88
CA LEU A 148 4.88 0.57 -13.14
C LEU A 148 6.29 -0.06 -13.13
N VAL A 149 6.42 -1.37 -12.91
CA VAL A 149 7.72 -2.06 -12.91
C VAL A 149 7.64 -3.35 -13.71
N GLU A 150 8.20 -3.33 -14.93
CA GLU A 150 8.17 -4.46 -15.87
C GLU A 150 9.08 -5.62 -15.44
N SER A 151 10.24 -5.31 -14.85
CA SER A 151 11.19 -6.33 -14.36
C SER A 151 10.62 -7.22 -13.25
N ARG A 152 9.57 -6.72 -12.57
CA ARG A 152 8.78 -7.42 -11.54
C ARG A 152 7.30 -7.40 -11.92
N ALA A 153 7.03 -7.64 -13.20
CA ALA A 153 5.68 -7.60 -13.76
C ALA A 153 4.70 -8.58 -13.11
N THR A 154 5.10 -9.48 -12.21
CA THR A 154 4.16 -10.25 -11.39
C THR A 154 4.68 -10.41 -9.96
N THR A 155 3.90 -9.92 -9.00
CA THR A 155 4.16 -10.04 -7.57
C THR A 155 2.99 -10.76 -6.90
N THR A 156 3.26 -11.67 -5.97
CA THR A 156 2.22 -12.22 -5.09
C THR A 156 1.99 -11.25 -3.93
N ILE A 157 0.77 -10.73 -3.81
CA ILE A 157 0.33 -9.93 -2.67
C ILE A 157 -0.54 -10.78 -1.75
N LYS A 158 -0.50 -10.49 -0.44
CA LYS A 158 -1.44 -11.03 0.53
C LYS A 158 -2.56 -10.04 0.76
N LEU A 159 -3.80 -10.47 0.67
CA LEU A 159 -5.00 -9.69 0.93
C LEU A 159 -5.65 -10.20 2.21
N ILE A 160 -6.29 -9.31 2.98
CA ILE A 160 -7.19 -9.72 4.07
C ILE A 160 -8.29 -10.62 3.49
N ASP A 161 -8.65 -11.70 4.19
CA ASP A 161 -9.80 -12.55 3.80
C ASP A 161 -11.06 -11.69 3.53
N VAL A 162 -11.79 -12.02 2.45
CA VAL A 162 -12.96 -11.24 2.04
C VAL A 162 -14.09 -11.29 3.07
N GLY A 163 -14.30 -12.42 3.75
CA GLY A 163 -15.30 -12.57 4.80
C GLY A 163 -14.98 -11.68 6.01
N LYS A 164 -13.71 -11.65 6.41
CA LYS A 164 -13.23 -10.76 7.48
C LYS A 164 -13.36 -9.28 7.10
N TYR A 165 -12.99 -8.92 5.88
CA TYR A 165 -13.17 -7.55 5.38
C TYR A 165 -14.65 -7.12 5.46
N LEU A 166 -15.57 -7.98 5.00
CA LEU A 166 -17.00 -7.71 5.06
C LEU A 166 -17.48 -7.55 6.51
N ALA A 167 -17.02 -8.40 7.43
CA ALA A 167 -17.34 -8.29 8.85
C ALA A 167 -16.87 -6.94 9.44
N GLU A 168 -15.63 -6.52 9.17
CA GLU A 168 -15.12 -5.22 9.61
C GLU A 168 -15.93 -4.04 9.06
N LYS A 169 -16.37 -4.12 7.80
CA LYS A 169 -17.22 -3.08 7.20
C LYS A 169 -18.63 -3.05 7.77
N ILE A 170 -19.24 -4.21 8.03
CA ILE A 170 -20.56 -4.28 8.69
C ILE A 170 -20.49 -3.62 10.07
N VAL A 171 -19.49 -3.97 10.88
CA VAL A 171 -19.30 -3.35 12.21
C VAL A 171 -19.10 -1.83 12.07
N SER A 172 -18.31 -1.37 11.10
CA SER A 172 -18.09 0.07 10.91
C SER A 172 -19.32 0.85 10.46
N VAL A 173 -20.30 0.21 9.82
CA VAL A 173 -21.51 0.87 9.28
C VAL A 173 -22.69 0.77 10.24
N PHE A 174 -22.81 -0.36 10.96
CA PHE A 174 -23.98 -0.69 11.77
C PHE A 174 -23.71 -0.83 13.27
N GLY A 175 -22.45 -0.85 13.70
CA GLY A 175 -22.05 -0.90 15.11
C GLY A 175 -21.79 0.49 15.69
#